data_AF-A0A8I7BDA0-F1
#
_entry.id   AF-A0A8I7BDA0-F1
#
_cell.length_a   1.000
_cell.length_b   1.000
_cell.length_c   1.000
_cell.angle_alpha   90.00
_cell.angle_beta   90.00
_cell.angle_gamma   90.00
#
_symmetry.space_group_name_H-M   'P 1'
#
loop_
_entity.id
_entity.type
_entity.pdbx_description
1 polymer ?
#
loop_
_entity_poly.entity_id
_entity_poly.type
_entity_poly.pdbx_seq_one_letter_code
_entity_poly.pdbx_strand_id
1 'polypeptide(L)'
;MPPPATAQGTLGAAMLAELLHPGRDPDEGDEILARLLFSTHHTLPDPPVSAAARLSALPSGDAVDRVSRLPDALLRSIVSLLPVKDAARTAALSRCWRGVWRSAPLVLADADLSPAAPALSRVLEEHPGPFRCVHLTGSCTEESRHLLAPWLQLLAAKAVQELVLVNRRRPLDVVLPSTFLRTATLTRLYLSFWRFPNTAGLPPAVSFPNLRELGPYSVVVESRDLDFMLDRSPVLDTFYLEGNLFALPLRLVSQSFRCVQIIGSFLEEIFVVNAPLLERLINLEGWTGDNSCTKVKIGHAPKLQLLAYLQLDTRNHVLEIGNTIIKAGTRASPRTMVTSVTVLALEVRFGVRIDAKMIPSVLRCFPNVETLYIKVRPSFSFRVHLPIIIPYYPNSYQYS
;
A
#
# COMPACT_ATOMS: atom_id res chain seq x y z
N MET A 1 -5.39 32.78 -12.56
CA MET A 1 -4.04 32.38 -12.09
C MET A 1 -4.22 31.13 -11.25
N PRO A 2 -3.57 30.01 -11.56
CA PRO A 2 -3.48 28.92 -10.59
C PRO A 2 -2.76 29.45 -9.34
N PRO A 3 -3.09 28.96 -8.13
CA PRO A 3 -2.34 29.33 -6.93
C PRO A 3 -0.87 28.92 -7.12
N PRO A 4 0.09 29.68 -6.59
CA PRO A 4 1.50 29.31 -6.70
C PRO A 4 1.72 27.97 -5.99
N ALA A 5 2.51 27.08 -6.60
CA ALA A 5 2.85 25.75 -6.06
C ALA A 5 3.38 25.78 -4.61
N THR A 6 3.97 26.92 -4.20
CA THR A 6 4.38 27.17 -2.82
C THR A 6 3.23 27.13 -1.80
N ALA A 7 1.99 27.46 -2.17
CA ALA A 7 0.85 27.44 -1.25
C ALA A 7 0.35 26.02 -0.92
N GLN A 8 0.46 25.08 -1.86
CA GLN A 8 0.03 23.68 -1.68
C GLN A 8 1.06 22.88 -0.88
N GLY A 9 2.37 23.09 -1.12
CA GLY A 9 3.43 22.56 -0.24
C GLY A 9 3.33 23.08 1.20
N THR A 10 2.87 24.33 1.38
CA THR A 10 2.61 24.91 2.71
C THR A 10 1.41 24.27 3.40
N LEU A 11 0.37 23.84 2.68
CA LEU A 11 -0.80 23.17 3.25
C LEU A 11 -0.46 21.78 3.79
N GLY A 12 0.35 20.99 3.05
CA GLY A 12 0.85 19.69 3.52
C GLY A 12 1.76 19.82 4.74
N ALA A 13 2.65 20.82 4.73
CA ALA A 13 3.49 21.15 5.87
C ALA A 13 2.70 21.69 7.07
N ALA A 14 1.62 22.44 6.84
CA ALA A 14 0.72 22.93 7.88
C ALA A 14 -0.14 21.81 8.45
N MET A 15 -0.72 20.92 7.63
CA MET A 15 -1.44 19.72 8.10
C MET A 15 -0.52 18.78 8.87
N LEU A 16 0.75 18.64 8.46
CA LEU A 16 1.73 17.88 9.24
C LEU A 16 2.16 18.59 10.49
N ALA A 17 2.34 19.90 10.46
CA ALA A 17 2.56 20.69 11.67
C ALA A 17 1.35 20.53 12.62
N GLU A 18 0.12 20.55 12.12
CA GLU A 18 -1.12 20.29 12.88
C GLU A 18 -1.21 18.84 13.39
N LEU A 19 -0.76 17.84 12.61
CA LEU A 19 -0.62 16.45 13.05
C LEU A 19 0.56 16.23 14.01
N LEU A 20 1.49 17.17 14.14
CA LEU A 20 2.67 17.07 14.99
C LEU A 20 2.66 18.10 16.16
N HIS A 21 1.70 19.03 16.21
CA HIS A 21 1.61 20.07 17.24
C HIS A 21 0.90 19.59 18.51
N PRO A 22 1.53 19.68 19.70
CA PRO A 22 0.94 19.24 20.97
C PRO A 22 -0.11 20.17 21.60
N GLY A 23 -0.46 21.30 20.98
CA GLY A 23 -1.05 22.45 21.67
C GLY A 23 -2.41 22.96 21.18
N ARG A 24 -3.12 22.24 20.31
CA ARG A 24 -4.48 22.61 19.84
C ARG A 24 -5.49 21.52 20.14
N ASP A 25 -6.77 21.89 20.10
CA ASP A 25 -7.96 21.11 20.45
C ASP A 25 -7.81 19.62 20.03
N PRO A 26 -7.71 18.69 20.99
CA PRO A 26 -7.38 17.28 20.73
C PRO A 26 -8.40 16.58 19.82
N ASP A 27 -9.63 17.07 19.72
CA ASP A 27 -10.73 16.41 19.03
C ASP A 27 -10.58 16.43 17.48
N GLU A 28 -10.08 17.52 16.89
CA GLU A 28 -10.01 17.67 15.42
C GLU A 28 -8.82 16.89 14.80
N GLY A 29 -7.67 16.90 15.48
CA GLY A 29 -6.47 16.16 15.07
C GLY A 29 -6.61 14.64 15.24
N ASP A 30 -7.37 14.21 16.24
CA ASP A 30 -7.71 12.80 16.44
C ASP A 30 -8.75 12.32 15.42
N GLU A 31 -9.67 13.18 14.97
CA GLU A 31 -10.63 12.81 13.91
C GLU A 31 -9.93 12.51 12.57
N ILE A 32 -8.98 13.36 12.15
CA ILE A 32 -8.20 13.13 10.92
C ILE A 32 -7.38 11.84 11.04
N LEU A 33 -6.72 11.63 12.18
CA LEU A 33 -5.94 10.41 12.44
C LEU A 33 -6.83 9.16 12.47
N ALA A 34 -7.98 9.23 13.14
CA ALA A 34 -8.95 8.14 13.21
C ALA A 34 -9.49 7.78 11.84
N ARG A 35 -9.77 8.77 10.99
CA ARG A 35 -10.15 8.53 9.60
C ARG A 35 -9.02 7.83 8.84
N LEU A 36 -7.75 8.23 9.05
CA LEU A 36 -6.62 7.74 8.24
C LEU A 36 -6.34 6.29 8.60
N LEU A 37 -6.39 6.00 9.91
CA LEU A 37 -6.38 4.65 10.44
C LEU A 37 -7.54 3.81 9.92
N PHE A 38 -8.77 4.36 9.92
CA PHE A 38 -9.94 3.67 9.40
C PHE A 38 -9.76 3.30 7.92
N SER A 39 -9.32 4.24 7.08
CA SER A 39 -9.05 4.01 5.67
C SER A 39 -7.97 2.94 5.47
N THR A 40 -6.84 3.09 6.16
CA THR A 40 -5.71 2.14 6.14
C THR A 40 -6.18 0.72 6.50
N HIS A 41 -7.04 0.57 7.51
CA HIS A 41 -7.53 -0.74 7.92
C HIS A 41 -8.37 -1.45 6.86
N HIS A 42 -9.01 -0.71 5.96
CA HIS A 42 -9.84 -1.28 4.90
C HIS A 42 -9.07 -1.55 3.60
N THR A 43 -7.87 -1.02 3.46
CA THR A 43 -7.06 -1.11 2.24
C THR A 43 -5.81 -1.98 2.42
N LEU A 44 -5.40 -2.23 3.65
CA LEU A 44 -4.36 -3.22 3.96
C LEU A 44 -4.82 -4.64 3.64
N PRO A 45 -3.90 -5.52 3.20
CA PRO A 45 -4.23 -6.93 3.00
C PRO A 45 -4.54 -7.61 4.34
N ASP A 46 -5.52 -8.51 4.32
CA ASP A 46 -5.82 -9.39 5.45
C ASP A 46 -4.64 -10.32 5.75
N PRO A 47 -4.44 -10.74 7.02
CA PRO A 47 -3.44 -11.74 7.35
C PRO A 47 -3.75 -13.06 6.61
N PRO A 48 -2.74 -13.81 6.15
CA PRO A 48 -2.94 -15.02 5.34
C PRO A 48 -3.45 -16.22 6.15
N VAL A 49 -3.75 -16.03 7.45
CA VAL A 49 -4.26 -17.05 8.36
C VAL A 49 -5.45 -16.49 9.13
N SER A 50 -6.49 -17.32 9.32
CA SER A 50 -7.66 -16.94 10.11
C SER A 50 -7.44 -17.28 11.58
N ALA A 51 -7.60 -16.30 12.47
CA ALA A 51 -7.58 -16.51 13.92
C ALA A 51 -8.85 -17.19 14.45
N ALA A 52 -9.87 -17.41 13.60
CA ALA A 52 -11.16 -17.97 14.01
C ALA A 52 -11.11 -19.50 14.22
N ALA A 53 -10.28 -20.20 13.44
CA ALA A 53 -10.12 -21.65 13.56
C ALA A 53 -9.05 -21.95 14.62
N ARG A 54 -9.46 -22.48 15.77
CA ARG A 54 -8.54 -22.90 16.83
C ARG A 54 -8.23 -24.39 16.68
N LEU A 55 -6.97 -24.77 16.77
CA LEU A 55 -6.61 -26.17 16.96
C LEU A 55 -7.21 -26.68 18.28
N SER A 56 -8.17 -27.59 18.17
CA SER A 56 -8.73 -28.36 19.28
C SER A 56 -8.30 -29.82 19.16
N ALA A 57 -7.99 -30.45 20.29
CA ALA A 57 -7.66 -31.87 20.33
C ALA A 57 -8.96 -32.67 20.46
N LEU A 58 -9.19 -33.62 19.54
CA LEU A 58 -10.20 -34.65 19.70
C LEU A 58 -9.59 -35.87 20.40
N PRO A 59 -10.37 -36.62 21.20
CA PRO A 59 -9.89 -37.88 21.77
C PRO A 59 -9.54 -38.87 20.65
N SER A 60 -8.36 -39.47 20.76
CA SER A 60 -7.80 -40.38 19.75
C SER A 60 -8.59 -41.69 19.68
N GLY A 61 -9.22 -41.99 18.54
CA GLY A 61 -9.83 -43.30 18.26
C GLY A 61 -8.89 -44.30 17.55
N ASP A 62 -7.73 -43.84 17.05
CA ASP A 62 -6.71 -44.64 16.37
C ASP A 62 -5.31 -44.20 16.85
N ALA A 63 -4.43 -45.14 17.18
CA ALA A 63 -3.14 -44.90 17.85
C ALA A 63 -1.98 -44.62 16.88
N VAL A 64 -2.23 -44.68 15.56
CA VAL A 64 -1.17 -44.52 14.55
C VAL A 64 -1.02 -43.05 14.16
N ASP A 65 0.07 -42.42 14.59
CA ASP A 65 0.46 -41.08 14.17
C ASP A 65 1.00 -41.08 12.74
N ARG A 66 0.08 -40.95 11.77
CA ARG A 66 0.41 -40.90 10.34
C ARG A 66 0.92 -39.53 9.91
N VAL A 67 0.57 -38.46 10.62
CA VAL A 67 0.95 -37.09 10.24
C VAL A 67 2.43 -36.87 10.52
N SER A 68 2.95 -37.32 11.67
CA SER A 68 4.39 -37.24 11.96
C SER A 68 5.29 -38.06 11.02
N ARG A 69 4.71 -38.94 10.18
CA ARG A 69 5.45 -39.70 9.16
C ARG A 69 5.58 -38.96 7.83
N LEU A 70 4.92 -37.82 7.66
CA LEU A 70 5.07 -36.99 6.47
C LEU A 70 6.49 -36.43 6.38
N PRO A 71 7.02 -36.19 5.16
CA PRO A 71 8.27 -35.48 4.97
C PRO A 71 8.28 -34.11 5.68
N ASP A 72 9.43 -33.73 6.27
CA ASP A 72 9.60 -32.46 6.99
C ASP A 72 9.19 -31.22 6.17
N ALA A 73 9.32 -31.27 4.85
CA ALA A 73 8.85 -30.20 3.97
C ALA A 73 7.33 -29.98 4.07
N LEU A 74 6.55 -31.07 4.06
CA LEU A 74 5.09 -30.99 4.18
C LEU A 74 4.68 -30.58 5.60
N LEU A 75 5.37 -31.07 6.63
CA LEU A 75 5.14 -30.64 8.01
C LEU A 75 5.36 -29.14 8.19
N ARG A 76 6.45 -28.60 7.63
CA ARG A 76 6.71 -27.15 7.64
C ARG A 76 5.67 -26.37 6.85
N SER A 77 5.21 -26.88 5.71
CA SER A 77 4.11 -26.27 4.96
C SER A 77 2.83 -26.20 5.79
N ILE A 78 2.45 -27.29 6.46
CA ILE A 78 1.28 -27.32 7.36
C ILE A 78 1.44 -26.27 8.47
N VAL A 79 2.58 -26.26 9.17
CA VAL A 79 2.82 -25.30 10.27
C VAL A 79 2.86 -23.85 9.78
N SER A 80 3.34 -23.58 8.56
CA SER A 80 3.37 -22.23 7.97
C SER A 80 2.01 -21.64 7.61
N LEU A 81 0.96 -22.48 7.63
CA LEU A 81 -0.43 -22.07 7.40
C LEU A 81 -1.17 -21.82 8.73
N LEU A 82 -0.53 -22.05 9.87
CA LEU A 82 -1.12 -21.85 11.19
C LEU A 82 -0.76 -20.46 11.74
N PRO A 83 -1.69 -19.82 12.49
CA PRO A 83 -1.35 -18.70 13.37
C PRO A 83 -0.25 -19.09 14.36
N VAL A 84 0.60 -18.15 14.77
CA VAL A 84 1.81 -18.41 15.56
C VAL A 84 1.54 -19.23 16.84
N LYS A 85 0.40 -18.98 17.50
CA LYS A 85 -0.01 -19.68 18.73
C LYS A 85 -0.25 -21.16 18.47
N ASP A 86 -0.94 -21.46 17.40
CA ASP A 86 -1.30 -22.82 17.02
C ASP A 86 -0.10 -23.55 16.43
N ALA A 87 0.74 -22.86 15.66
CA ALA A 87 2.05 -23.35 15.26
C ALA A 87 2.91 -23.76 16.46
N ALA A 88 2.99 -22.91 17.51
CA ALA A 88 3.74 -23.21 18.72
C ALA A 88 3.18 -24.42 19.48
N ARG A 89 1.86 -24.60 19.51
CA ARG A 89 1.23 -25.78 20.13
C ARG A 89 1.61 -27.09 19.45
N THR A 90 1.88 -27.09 18.14
CA THR A 90 2.32 -28.31 17.45
C THR A 90 3.61 -28.88 18.04
N ALA A 91 4.47 -28.04 18.62
CA ALA A 91 5.73 -28.48 19.27
C ALA A 91 5.52 -29.41 20.48
N ALA A 92 4.29 -29.48 21.02
CA ALA A 92 3.92 -30.41 22.09
C ALA A 92 3.55 -31.82 21.58
N LEU A 93 3.28 -31.99 20.28
CA LEU A 93 2.86 -33.27 19.70
C LEU A 93 3.96 -34.32 19.75
N SER A 94 5.18 -33.95 19.34
CA SER A 94 6.35 -34.83 19.43
C SER A 94 7.67 -34.05 19.29
N ARG A 95 8.80 -34.72 19.51
CA ARG A 95 10.14 -34.14 19.29
C ARG A 95 10.36 -33.70 17.83
N CYS A 96 9.75 -34.40 16.86
CA CYS A 96 9.81 -34.02 15.44
C CYS A 96 9.12 -32.67 15.22
N TRP A 97 7.88 -32.51 15.69
CA TRP A 97 7.14 -31.26 15.56
C TRP A 97 7.80 -30.07 16.26
N ARG A 98 8.53 -30.30 17.35
CA ARG A 98 9.35 -29.25 17.95
C ARG A 98 10.45 -28.75 17.00
N GLY A 99 11.06 -29.64 16.23
CA GLY A 99 12.02 -29.27 15.18
C GLY A 99 11.36 -28.55 14.00
N VAL A 100 10.16 -29.00 13.60
CA VAL A 100 9.34 -28.35 12.56
C VAL A 100 9.00 -26.92 12.98
N TRP A 101 8.47 -26.71 14.18
CA TRP A 101 8.13 -25.38 14.68
C TRP A 101 9.32 -24.44 14.63
N ARG A 102 10.52 -24.88 15.08
CA ARG A 102 11.74 -24.06 15.08
C ARG A 102 12.23 -23.63 13.69
N SER A 103 11.81 -24.30 12.62
CA SER A 103 12.30 -24.05 11.26
C SER A 103 11.21 -23.60 10.28
N ALA A 104 9.94 -23.66 10.68
CA ALA A 104 8.82 -23.27 9.83
C ALA A 104 8.75 -21.75 9.66
N PRO A 105 8.38 -21.26 8.46
CA PRO A 105 8.15 -19.83 8.22
C PRO A 105 6.79 -19.43 8.79
N LEU A 106 6.77 -18.87 10.00
CA LEU A 106 5.53 -18.64 10.76
C LEU A 106 4.76 -17.41 10.29
N VAL A 107 3.46 -17.38 10.60
CA VAL A 107 2.59 -16.21 10.42
C VAL A 107 2.24 -15.65 11.80
N LEU A 108 2.50 -14.35 11.99
CA LEU A 108 2.35 -13.64 13.24
C LEU A 108 1.40 -12.45 13.05
N ALA A 109 0.32 -12.39 13.84
CA ALA A 109 -0.67 -11.30 13.78
C ALA A 109 -1.05 -10.80 15.17
N ASP A 110 -1.57 -9.57 15.28
CA ASP A 110 -2.00 -8.98 16.56
C ASP A 110 -2.98 -9.84 17.36
N ALA A 111 -3.91 -10.52 16.68
CA ALA A 111 -4.91 -11.38 17.31
C ALA A 111 -4.27 -12.49 18.15
N ASP A 112 -3.04 -12.87 17.82
CA ASP A 112 -2.27 -13.87 18.54
C ASP A 112 -1.49 -13.31 19.73
N LEU A 113 -1.49 -12.00 19.95
CA LEU A 113 -0.62 -11.37 20.93
C LEU A 113 -1.45 -10.78 22.08
N SER A 114 -1.35 -11.40 23.27
CA SER A 114 -1.98 -10.88 24.48
C SER A 114 -1.15 -11.26 25.73
N PRO A 115 -0.58 -10.29 26.47
CA PRO A 115 -0.46 -8.87 26.13
C PRO A 115 0.46 -8.65 24.91
N ALA A 116 0.16 -7.64 24.08
CA ALA A 116 0.70 -7.55 22.72
C ALA A 116 2.23 -7.47 22.65
N ALA A 117 2.83 -6.44 23.26
CA ALA A 117 4.26 -6.18 23.13
C ALA A 117 5.17 -7.24 23.80
N PRO A 118 4.92 -7.69 25.05
CA PRO A 118 5.75 -8.72 25.68
C PRO A 118 5.66 -10.07 24.96
N ALA A 119 4.46 -10.43 24.46
CA ALA A 119 4.28 -11.65 23.69
C ALA A 119 5.04 -11.57 22.36
N LEU A 120 5.03 -10.42 21.70
CA LEU A 120 5.77 -10.20 20.45
C LEU A 120 7.28 -10.37 20.65
N SER A 121 7.86 -9.69 21.66
CA SER A 121 9.29 -9.85 21.96
C SER A 121 9.66 -11.31 22.23
N ARG A 122 8.87 -12.03 23.05
CA ARG A 122 9.10 -13.44 23.33
C ARG A 122 9.05 -14.30 22.07
N VAL A 123 8.04 -14.12 21.22
CA VAL A 123 7.91 -14.89 19.98
C VAL A 123 9.11 -14.65 19.06
N LEU A 124 9.54 -13.38 18.92
CA LEU A 124 10.71 -13.05 18.10
C LEU A 124 12.00 -13.63 18.69
N GLU A 125 12.16 -13.64 20.02
CA GLU A 125 13.34 -14.18 20.69
C GLU A 125 13.39 -15.72 20.68
N GLU A 126 12.26 -16.37 20.97
CA GLU A 126 12.16 -17.82 21.18
C GLU A 126 12.12 -18.61 19.86
N HIS A 127 11.50 -18.07 18.81
CA HIS A 127 11.41 -18.74 17.51
C HIS A 127 12.68 -18.48 16.70
N PRO A 128 13.56 -19.47 16.46
CA PRO A 128 14.80 -19.26 15.73
C PRO A 128 14.59 -19.21 14.20
N GLY A 129 13.44 -19.65 13.71
CA GLY A 129 13.17 -19.79 12.28
C GLY A 129 12.69 -18.50 11.61
N PRO A 130 12.38 -18.58 10.31
CA PRO A 130 11.92 -17.42 9.56
C PRO A 130 10.46 -17.07 9.85
N PHE A 131 10.06 -15.89 9.39
CA PHE A 131 8.65 -15.47 9.33
C PHE A 131 8.18 -15.32 7.89
N ARG A 132 7.09 -15.99 7.54
CA ARG A 132 6.42 -15.77 6.25
C ARG A 132 5.73 -14.42 6.24
N CYS A 133 4.94 -14.14 7.28
CA CYS A 133 4.13 -12.93 7.36
C CYS A 133 4.07 -12.41 8.79
N VAL A 134 4.28 -11.11 8.96
CA VAL A 134 4.13 -10.41 10.24
C VAL A 134 3.18 -9.23 10.02
N HIS A 135 2.01 -9.31 10.63
CA HIS A 135 0.93 -8.35 10.49
C HIS A 135 0.62 -7.68 11.83
N LEU A 136 1.23 -6.51 12.07
CA LEU A 136 1.08 -5.75 13.31
C LEU A 136 0.40 -4.41 13.01
N THR A 137 -0.89 -4.38 13.28
CA THR A 137 -1.72 -3.19 13.14
C THR A 137 -2.05 -2.53 14.48
N GLY A 138 -2.03 -3.29 15.57
CA GLY A 138 -2.44 -2.86 16.91
C GLY A 138 -1.42 -3.09 18.02
N SER A 139 -0.37 -3.89 17.78
CA SER A 139 0.68 -4.18 18.76
C SER A 139 1.69 -3.06 18.96
N CYS A 140 1.74 -2.08 18.05
CA CYS A 140 2.64 -0.93 18.12
C CYS A 140 2.02 0.18 19.01
N THR A 141 2.26 0.10 20.31
CA THR A 141 1.83 1.10 21.31
C THR A 141 3.00 2.01 21.73
N GLU A 142 2.70 3.15 22.38
CA GLU A 142 3.73 4.06 22.94
C GLU A 142 4.73 3.33 23.84
N GLU A 143 4.23 2.44 24.70
CA GLU A 143 5.06 1.66 25.61
C GLU A 143 6.07 0.79 24.87
N SER A 144 5.70 0.31 23.68
CA SER A 144 6.54 -0.57 22.85
C SER A 144 7.42 0.17 21.84
N ARG A 145 7.38 1.50 21.80
CA ARG A 145 8.08 2.30 20.77
C ARG A 145 9.58 2.05 20.74
N HIS A 146 10.19 1.92 21.91
CA HIS A 146 11.62 1.59 22.05
C HIS A 146 11.97 0.17 21.55
N LEU A 147 10.97 -0.71 21.42
CA LEU A 147 11.13 -2.08 20.93
C LEU A 147 10.94 -2.19 19.40
N LEU A 148 10.37 -1.19 18.73
CA LEU A 148 10.12 -1.24 17.29
C LEU A 148 11.42 -1.44 16.48
N ALA A 149 12.46 -0.68 16.77
CA ALA A 149 13.74 -0.82 16.08
C ALA A 149 14.40 -2.20 16.34
N PRO A 150 14.48 -2.70 17.59
CA PRO A 150 14.89 -4.09 17.87
C PRO A 150 14.04 -5.16 17.17
N TRP A 151 12.71 -5.03 17.18
CA TRP A 151 11.82 -5.99 16.51
C TRP A 151 12.07 -6.02 15.01
N LEU A 152 12.21 -4.85 14.40
CA LEU A 152 12.58 -4.70 13.00
C LEU A 152 13.92 -5.41 12.73
N GLN A 153 14.95 -5.17 13.53
CA GLN A 153 16.25 -5.85 13.34
C GLN A 153 16.12 -7.38 13.44
N LEU A 154 15.36 -7.91 14.40
CA LEU A 154 15.11 -9.34 14.55
C LEU A 154 14.35 -9.91 13.35
N LEU A 155 13.34 -9.21 12.86
CA LEU A 155 12.55 -9.62 11.70
C LEU A 155 13.38 -9.67 10.41
N ALA A 156 14.25 -8.66 10.21
CA ALA A 156 15.20 -8.66 9.10
C ALA A 156 16.19 -9.83 9.22
N ALA A 157 16.72 -10.09 10.41
CA ALA A 157 17.63 -11.22 10.68
C ALA A 157 16.95 -12.58 10.48
N LYS A 158 15.63 -12.67 10.72
CA LYS A 158 14.79 -13.86 10.53
C LYS A 158 14.13 -13.91 9.15
N ALA A 159 14.69 -13.20 8.18
CA ALA A 159 14.36 -13.35 6.77
C ALA A 159 12.84 -13.23 6.49
N VAL A 160 12.20 -12.22 7.11
CA VAL A 160 10.78 -11.96 6.91
C VAL A 160 10.46 -11.74 5.42
N GLN A 161 9.34 -12.31 4.95
CA GLN A 161 8.90 -12.18 3.56
C GLN A 161 7.83 -11.10 3.38
N GLU A 162 6.87 -11.05 4.30
CA GLU A 162 5.76 -10.11 4.26
C GLU A 162 5.67 -9.36 5.58
N LEU A 163 5.64 -8.04 5.50
CA LEU A 163 5.58 -7.17 6.68
C LEU A 163 4.50 -6.11 6.51
N VAL A 164 3.57 -6.07 7.45
CA VAL A 164 2.56 -5.02 7.58
C VAL A 164 2.72 -4.40 8.97
N LEU A 165 2.98 -3.09 9.02
CA LEU A 165 3.18 -2.34 10.26
C LEU A 165 2.39 -1.05 10.26
N VAL A 166 1.43 -0.93 11.18
CA VAL A 166 0.70 0.33 11.43
C VAL A 166 1.19 0.94 12.72
N ASN A 167 1.77 2.14 12.62
CA ASN A 167 2.13 2.93 13.79
C ASN A 167 0.93 3.79 14.20
N ARG A 168 0.25 3.44 15.29
CA ARG A 168 -1.04 4.05 15.64
C ARG A 168 -0.95 5.40 16.36
N ARG A 169 0.23 5.91 16.72
CA ARG A 169 0.34 7.09 17.62
C ARG A 169 1.50 8.04 17.27
N ARG A 170 1.33 9.30 17.72
CA ARG A 170 2.21 10.46 17.47
C ARG A 170 3.38 10.51 18.46
N PRO A 171 4.56 11.02 18.06
CA PRO A 171 4.90 11.58 16.75
C PRO A 171 5.39 10.53 15.72
N LEU A 172 5.28 10.89 14.44
CA LEU A 172 5.68 10.09 13.26
C LEU A 172 7.20 10.07 13.05
N ASP A 173 7.99 9.79 14.08
CA ASP A 173 9.46 9.92 14.03
C ASP A 173 10.20 8.58 13.97
N VAL A 174 9.48 7.44 13.99
CA VAL A 174 10.10 6.13 13.89
C VAL A 174 10.58 5.92 12.46
N VAL A 175 11.89 5.77 12.33
CA VAL A 175 12.58 5.58 11.06
C VAL A 175 12.71 4.09 10.76
N LEU A 176 12.37 3.69 9.53
CA LEU A 176 12.61 2.33 9.07
C LEU A 176 14.14 2.04 9.06
N PRO A 177 14.63 1.02 9.79
CA PRO A 177 16.05 0.68 9.80
C PRO A 177 16.55 0.31 8.40
N SER A 178 17.76 0.75 8.07
CA SER A 178 18.40 0.47 6.77
C SER A 178 18.63 -1.02 6.51
N THR A 179 18.56 -1.87 7.54
CA THR A 179 18.64 -3.32 7.43
C THR A 179 17.52 -3.90 6.56
N PHE A 180 16.30 -3.33 6.61
CA PHE A 180 15.18 -3.77 5.75
C PHE A 180 15.43 -3.51 4.28
N LEU A 181 16.14 -2.42 3.99
CA LEU A 181 16.50 -2.04 2.63
C LEU A 181 17.53 -2.99 2.01
N ARG A 182 17.99 -4.02 2.75
CA ARG A 182 18.90 -5.07 2.28
C ARG A 182 18.31 -6.47 2.39
N THR A 183 17.10 -6.61 2.92
CA THR A 183 16.47 -7.91 3.19
C THR A 183 16.01 -8.53 1.87
N ALA A 184 16.81 -9.43 1.31
CA ALA A 184 16.51 -10.07 0.03
C ALA A 184 15.29 -11.00 0.09
N THR A 185 14.82 -11.40 1.27
CA THR A 185 13.61 -12.24 1.41
C THR A 185 12.32 -11.44 1.38
N LEU A 186 12.38 -10.12 1.57
CA LEU A 186 11.19 -9.27 1.66
C LEU A 186 10.55 -9.13 0.28
N THR A 187 9.32 -9.63 0.15
CA THR A 187 8.51 -9.57 -1.07
C THR A 187 7.36 -8.59 -0.97
N ARG A 188 6.84 -8.34 0.25
CA ARG A 188 5.73 -7.42 0.51
C ARG A 188 6.03 -6.52 1.70
N LEU A 189 5.85 -5.21 1.53
CA LEU A 189 6.07 -4.22 2.59
C LEU A 189 4.93 -3.20 2.61
N TYR A 190 4.16 -3.18 3.70
CA TYR A 190 3.12 -2.19 3.95
C TYR A 190 3.43 -1.44 5.25
N LEU A 191 3.61 -0.13 5.16
CA LEU A 191 3.99 0.72 6.27
C LEU A 191 2.99 1.84 6.40
N SER A 192 2.33 1.94 7.56
CA SER A 192 1.43 3.04 7.88
C SER A 192 1.97 3.92 9.00
N PHE A 193 2.00 5.25 8.79
CA PHE A 193 2.49 6.25 9.76
C PHE A 193 3.99 6.11 10.12
N TRP A 194 4.82 5.89 9.10
CA TRP A 194 6.28 5.82 9.23
C TRP A 194 6.95 7.00 8.54
N ARG A 195 8.11 7.42 9.08
CA ARG A 195 9.03 8.31 8.38
C ARG A 195 10.11 7.48 7.70
N PHE A 196 10.30 7.71 6.41
CA PHE A 196 11.38 7.05 5.68
C PHE A 196 12.75 7.58 6.11
N PRO A 197 13.78 6.72 6.18
CA PRO A 197 15.14 7.16 6.45
C PRO A 197 15.60 8.13 5.36
N ASN A 198 16.34 9.17 5.76
CA ASN A 198 17.00 10.05 4.81
C ASN A 198 17.92 9.23 3.91
N THR A 199 17.59 9.18 2.61
CA THR A 199 18.32 8.37 1.63
C THR A 199 19.66 8.97 1.20
N ALA A 200 19.93 10.24 1.54
CA ALA A 200 21.13 10.98 1.10
C ALA A 200 22.47 10.41 1.59
N GLY A 201 22.46 9.55 2.61
CA GLY A 201 23.65 8.88 3.15
C GLY A 201 23.66 7.36 2.96
N LEU A 202 22.68 6.78 2.25
CA LEU A 202 22.61 5.33 2.09
C LEU A 202 23.59 4.83 1.02
N PRO A 203 24.32 3.73 1.27
CA PRO A 203 25.23 3.16 0.29
C PRO A 203 24.50 2.79 -1.02
N PRO A 204 25.14 2.94 -2.19
CA PRO A 204 24.55 2.56 -3.47
C PRO A 204 24.25 1.07 -3.62
N ALA A 205 24.68 0.20 -2.70
CA ALA A 205 24.37 -1.23 -2.72
C ALA A 205 23.02 -1.58 -2.08
N VAL A 206 22.38 -0.61 -1.43
CA VAL A 206 21.09 -0.79 -0.77
C VAL A 206 20.00 -0.96 -1.84
N SER A 207 19.29 -2.09 -1.80
CA SER A 207 18.23 -2.42 -2.74
C SER A 207 17.26 -3.44 -2.17
N PHE A 208 16.02 -3.40 -2.66
CA PHE A 208 14.99 -4.39 -2.40
C PHE A 208 14.90 -5.35 -3.59
N PRO A 209 15.79 -6.35 -3.69
CA PRO A 209 15.95 -7.12 -4.92
C PRO A 209 14.72 -7.94 -5.29
N ASN A 210 13.90 -8.31 -4.30
CA ASN A 210 12.75 -9.22 -4.47
C ASN A 210 11.42 -8.59 -4.05
N LEU A 211 11.37 -7.29 -3.76
CA LEU A 211 10.15 -6.61 -3.33
C LEU A 211 9.20 -6.46 -4.52
N ARG A 212 8.03 -7.07 -4.40
CA ARG A 212 6.98 -7.09 -5.42
C ARG A 212 5.86 -6.11 -5.13
N GLU A 213 5.50 -5.96 -3.86
CA GLU A 213 4.44 -5.07 -3.42
C GLU A 213 4.96 -4.09 -2.37
N LEU A 214 4.75 -2.80 -2.62
CA LEU A 214 5.13 -1.72 -1.72
C LEU A 214 3.92 -0.83 -1.47
N GLY A 215 3.55 -0.69 -0.20
CA GLY A 215 2.43 0.12 0.22
C GLY A 215 2.77 1.09 1.35
N PRO A 216 3.22 2.30 1.04
CA PRO A 216 3.17 3.44 1.95
C PRO A 216 1.72 3.93 2.20
N TYR A 217 1.27 3.88 3.46
CA TYR A 217 -0.02 4.40 3.92
C TYR A 217 0.18 5.53 4.92
N SER A 218 -0.50 6.65 4.75
CA SER A 218 -0.40 7.81 5.65
C SER A 218 1.05 8.16 6.01
N VAL A 219 1.96 8.06 5.03
CA VAL A 219 3.39 8.29 5.23
C VAL A 219 3.77 9.71 4.90
N VAL A 220 4.86 10.14 5.53
CA VAL A 220 5.61 11.34 5.18
C VAL A 220 6.78 10.91 4.31
N VAL A 221 6.68 11.13 2.99
CA VAL A 221 7.74 10.80 2.04
C VAL A 221 8.07 12.01 1.16
N GLU A 222 9.35 12.31 1.00
CA GLU A 222 9.81 13.32 0.04
C GLU A 222 9.97 12.69 -1.35
N SER A 223 9.86 13.46 -2.44
CA SER A 223 9.93 12.91 -3.81
C SER A 223 11.22 12.14 -4.05
N ARG A 224 12.35 12.65 -3.53
CA ARG A 224 13.66 12.00 -3.68
C ARG A 224 13.69 10.61 -3.06
N ASP A 225 13.03 10.43 -1.91
CA ASP A 225 13.09 9.20 -1.13
C ASP A 225 12.17 8.17 -1.78
N LEU A 226 11.01 8.62 -2.31
CA LEU A 226 10.13 7.77 -3.11
C LEU A 226 10.79 7.32 -4.41
N ASP A 227 11.37 8.25 -5.18
CA ASP A 227 12.10 7.93 -6.42
C ASP A 227 13.23 6.92 -6.15
N PHE A 228 14.01 7.14 -5.09
CA PHE A 228 15.03 6.19 -4.65
C PHE A 228 14.45 4.79 -4.40
N MET A 229 13.33 4.69 -3.67
CA MET A 229 12.73 3.37 -3.39
C MET A 229 12.25 2.65 -4.66
N LEU A 230 11.61 3.38 -5.57
CA LEU A 230 11.13 2.80 -6.83
C LEU A 230 12.31 2.34 -7.69
N ASP A 231 13.37 3.14 -7.77
CA ASP A 231 14.61 2.79 -8.48
C ASP A 231 15.34 1.59 -7.85
N ARG A 232 15.23 1.43 -6.52
CA ARG A 232 15.86 0.34 -5.76
C ARG A 232 15.02 -0.94 -5.67
N SER A 233 13.88 -1.00 -6.35
CA SER A 233 12.97 -2.15 -6.32
C SER A 233 12.72 -2.69 -7.73
N PRO A 234 13.69 -3.38 -8.35
CA PRO A 234 13.69 -3.70 -9.78
C PRO A 234 12.59 -4.69 -10.22
N VAL A 235 11.98 -5.41 -9.28
CA VAL A 235 10.92 -6.40 -9.54
C VAL A 235 9.56 -5.97 -8.98
N LEU A 236 9.43 -4.70 -8.59
CA LEU A 236 8.21 -4.15 -7.99
C LEU A 236 7.08 -4.15 -9.01
N ASP A 237 6.05 -4.96 -8.79
CA ASP A 237 4.90 -5.10 -9.68
C ASP A 237 3.72 -4.24 -9.23
N THR A 238 3.58 -4.00 -7.92
CA THR A 238 2.43 -3.31 -7.36
C THR A 238 2.87 -2.23 -6.38
N PHE A 239 2.37 -1.02 -6.60
CA PHE A 239 2.62 0.13 -5.74
C PHE A 239 1.31 0.73 -5.23
N TYR A 240 1.20 0.87 -3.91
CA TYR A 240 0.11 1.53 -3.24
C TYR A 240 0.61 2.81 -2.57
N LEU A 241 -0.08 3.93 -2.78
CA LEU A 241 0.19 5.17 -2.06
C LEU A 241 -1.11 5.67 -1.46
N GLU A 242 -1.24 5.60 -0.15
CA GLU A 242 -2.42 6.08 0.55
C GLU A 242 -2.10 7.24 1.48
N GLY A 243 -2.97 8.25 1.54
CA GLY A 243 -2.94 9.25 2.60
C GLY A 243 -1.65 10.10 2.66
N ASN A 244 -0.87 10.19 1.57
CA ASN A 244 0.33 11.03 1.58
C ASN A 244 -0.08 12.51 1.65
N LEU A 245 0.47 13.22 2.64
CA LEU A 245 0.07 14.58 3.00
C LEU A 245 0.90 15.67 2.30
N PHE A 246 1.99 15.30 1.63
CA PHE A 246 2.82 16.23 0.88
C PHE A 246 2.45 16.27 -0.58
N ALA A 247 2.44 17.47 -1.16
CA ALA A 247 2.36 17.67 -2.59
C ALA A 247 3.68 17.17 -3.23
N LEU A 248 3.60 16.10 -4.02
CA LEU A 248 4.77 15.49 -4.67
C LEU A 248 4.49 15.25 -6.16
N PRO A 249 5.47 15.50 -7.04
CA PRO A 249 5.48 14.87 -8.36
C PRO A 249 5.83 13.39 -8.22
N LEU A 250 5.00 12.50 -8.77
CA LEU A 250 5.21 11.07 -8.85
C LEU A 250 5.63 10.68 -10.27
N ARG A 251 6.86 10.22 -10.43
CA ARG A 251 7.41 9.78 -11.72
C ARG A 251 7.50 8.27 -11.76
N LEU A 252 6.69 7.65 -12.61
CA LEU A 252 6.66 6.20 -12.76
C LEU A 252 7.61 5.77 -13.89
N VAL A 253 8.80 5.34 -13.49
CA VAL A 253 9.82 4.73 -14.35
C VAL A 253 10.08 3.32 -13.83
N SER A 254 9.48 2.30 -14.45
CA SER A 254 9.66 0.92 -13.99
C SER A 254 9.41 -0.07 -15.11
N GLN A 255 10.24 -1.10 -15.19
CA GLN A 255 10.08 -2.19 -16.16
C GLN A 255 9.21 -3.33 -15.62
N SER A 256 8.83 -3.30 -14.34
CA SER A 256 8.11 -4.37 -13.65
C SER A 256 6.69 -4.00 -13.23
N PHE A 257 6.37 -2.70 -13.11
CA PHE A 257 5.05 -2.28 -12.63
C PHE A 257 3.92 -2.85 -13.48
N ARG A 258 2.92 -3.39 -12.80
CA ARG A 258 1.64 -3.85 -13.34
C ARG A 258 0.49 -3.04 -12.77
N CYS A 259 0.54 -2.65 -11.50
CA CYS A 259 -0.54 -1.94 -10.84
C CYS A 259 -0.01 -0.79 -9.98
N VAL A 260 -0.57 0.40 -10.18
CA VAL A 260 -0.34 1.57 -9.33
C VAL A 260 -1.69 2.06 -8.80
N GLN A 261 -1.81 2.13 -7.48
CA GLN A 261 -3.01 2.58 -6.80
C GLN A 261 -2.68 3.71 -5.84
N ILE A 262 -3.27 4.87 -6.09
CA ILE A 262 -3.12 6.07 -5.28
C ILE A 262 -4.48 6.37 -4.69
N ILE A 263 -4.57 6.45 -3.36
CA ILE A 263 -5.80 6.73 -2.64
C ILE A 263 -5.56 7.89 -1.69
N GLY A 264 -6.42 8.91 -1.72
CA GLY A 264 -6.42 9.95 -0.70
C GLY A 264 -5.10 10.68 -0.49
N SER A 265 -4.29 10.81 -1.55
CA SER A 265 -2.95 11.39 -1.50
C SER A 265 -2.90 12.69 -2.30
N PHE A 266 -2.12 13.66 -1.84
CA PHE A 266 -1.89 14.91 -2.57
C PHE A 266 -0.74 14.75 -3.56
N LEU A 267 -1.02 14.71 -4.86
CA LEU A 267 0.01 14.67 -5.89
C LEU A 267 -0.16 15.86 -6.84
N GLU A 268 0.93 16.59 -7.09
CA GLU A 268 0.91 17.71 -8.06
C GLU A 268 0.90 17.16 -9.48
N GLU A 269 1.69 16.10 -9.72
CA GLU A 269 1.80 15.46 -11.01
C GLU A 269 1.94 13.95 -10.84
N ILE A 270 1.22 13.18 -11.65
CA ILE A 270 1.43 11.74 -11.87
C ILE A 270 1.92 11.61 -13.31
N PHE A 271 3.21 11.34 -13.48
CA PHE A 271 3.80 11.16 -14.80
C PHE A 271 4.22 9.70 -15.00
N VAL A 272 3.46 8.98 -15.84
CA VAL A 272 3.86 7.68 -16.36
C VAL A 272 4.92 7.90 -17.45
N VAL A 273 6.18 7.93 -17.06
CA VAL A 273 7.29 8.22 -17.98
C VAL A 273 7.52 7.03 -18.91
N ASN A 274 7.82 5.88 -18.33
CA ASN A 274 8.09 4.63 -19.04
C ASN A 274 7.76 3.44 -18.13
N ALA A 275 6.59 2.85 -18.35
CA ALA A 275 6.10 1.70 -17.60
C ALA A 275 5.45 0.68 -18.56
N PRO A 276 6.23 -0.11 -19.31
CA PRO A 276 5.72 -0.92 -20.41
C PRO A 276 4.84 -2.09 -19.98
N LEU A 277 4.96 -2.52 -18.73
CA LEU A 277 4.14 -3.58 -18.15
C LEU A 277 2.93 -3.06 -17.36
N LEU A 278 2.75 -1.75 -17.24
CA LEU A 278 1.69 -1.17 -16.42
C LEU A 278 0.34 -1.51 -17.02
N GLU A 279 -0.47 -2.24 -16.27
CA GLU A 279 -1.82 -2.70 -16.65
C GLU A 279 -2.90 -1.80 -16.04
N ARG A 280 -2.66 -1.29 -14.83
CA ARG A 280 -3.66 -0.57 -14.03
C ARG A 280 -3.08 0.67 -13.38
N LEU A 281 -3.74 1.80 -13.59
CA LEU A 281 -3.50 3.05 -12.88
C LEU A 281 -4.80 3.53 -12.24
N ILE A 282 -4.85 3.55 -10.92
CA ILE A 282 -6.02 3.94 -10.12
C ILE A 282 -5.63 5.16 -9.30
N ASN A 283 -6.31 6.29 -9.50
CA ASN A 283 -6.08 7.50 -8.72
C ASN A 283 -7.38 7.95 -8.04
N LEU A 284 -7.66 7.40 -6.86
CA LEU A 284 -8.85 7.73 -6.08
C LEU A 284 -8.55 8.87 -5.09
N GLU A 285 -8.76 10.11 -5.51
CA GLU A 285 -8.65 11.23 -4.59
C GLU A 285 -9.81 11.20 -3.57
N GLY A 286 -9.43 11.13 -2.30
CA GLY A 286 -10.28 11.44 -1.15
C GLY A 286 -9.57 12.50 -0.31
N TRP A 287 -10.26 13.03 0.68
CA TRP A 287 -9.74 13.82 1.80
C TRP A 287 -10.09 15.32 1.81
N THR A 288 -9.83 16.18 0.82
CA THR A 288 -10.29 17.59 0.87
C THR A 288 -10.50 18.28 -0.50
N GLY A 289 -11.13 19.47 -0.48
CA GLY A 289 -11.95 20.07 -1.55
C GLY A 289 -11.26 20.71 -2.76
N ASP A 290 -12.09 21.42 -3.55
CA ASP A 290 -11.95 21.97 -4.92
C ASP A 290 -10.64 22.71 -5.35
N ASN A 291 -9.53 22.61 -4.61
CA ASN A 291 -8.28 23.34 -4.87
C ASN A 291 -7.02 22.45 -5.05
N SER A 292 -7.09 21.12 -4.96
CA SER A 292 -5.94 20.26 -5.32
C SER A 292 -5.77 20.21 -6.84
N CYS A 293 -4.57 20.54 -7.32
CA CYS A 293 -4.28 20.54 -8.75
C CYS A 293 -3.46 19.29 -9.11
N THR A 294 -4.09 18.28 -9.71
CA THR A 294 -3.40 17.05 -10.12
C THR A 294 -3.25 17.01 -11.63
N LYS A 295 -2.00 17.01 -12.10
CA LYS A 295 -1.68 16.79 -13.51
C LYS A 295 -1.38 15.31 -13.75
N VAL A 296 -2.12 14.66 -14.65
CA VAL A 296 -1.85 13.26 -15.04
C VAL A 296 -1.25 13.27 -16.44
N LYS A 297 0.00 12.82 -16.56
CA LYS A 297 0.71 12.69 -17.84
C LYS A 297 0.93 11.22 -18.18
N ILE A 298 0.43 10.79 -19.33
CA ILE A 298 0.62 9.44 -19.86
C ILE A 298 1.68 9.50 -20.96
N GLY A 299 2.86 8.93 -20.66
CA GLY A 299 3.95 8.68 -21.60
C GLY A 299 3.87 7.27 -22.17
N HIS A 300 4.91 6.46 -21.98
CA HIS A 300 4.97 5.11 -22.56
C HIS A 300 4.41 4.03 -21.60
N ALA A 301 3.18 3.60 -21.86
CA ALA A 301 2.50 2.52 -21.13
C ALA A 301 1.59 1.66 -22.04
N PRO A 302 2.17 0.89 -22.99
CA PRO A 302 1.42 0.14 -24.01
C PRO A 302 0.50 -0.96 -23.49
N LYS A 303 0.68 -1.44 -22.24
CA LYS A 303 -0.19 -2.45 -21.63
C LYS A 303 -1.27 -1.86 -20.71
N LEU A 304 -1.40 -0.53 -20.64
CA LEU A 304 -2.33 0.11 -19.71
C LEU A 304 -3.77 -0.20 -20.14
N GLN A 305 -4.45 -1.07 -19.40
CA GLN A 305 -5.80 -1.55 -19.67
C GLN A 305 -6.84 -0.80 -18.84
N LEU A 306 -6.50 -0.45 -17.60
CA LEU A 306 -7.40 0.24 -16.68
C LEU A 306 -6.82 1.58 -16.26
N LEU A 307 -7.57 2.64 -16.54
CA LEU A 307 -7.30 3.99 -16.03
C LEU A 307 -8.52 4.45 -15.23
N ALA A 308 -8.38 4.55 -13.91
CA ALA A 308 -9.52 4.78 -13.03
C ALA A 308 -9.43 6.07 -12.21
N TYR A 309 -10.60 6.69 -12.05
CA TYR A 309 -10.89 7.89 -11.28
C TYR A 309 -10.11 9.12 -11.75
N LEU A 310 -9.98 9.27 -13.07
CA LEU A 310 -9.48 10.51 -13.65
C LEU A 310 -10.49 11.63 -13.40
N GLN A 311 -10.10 12.61 -12.59
CA GLN A 311 -10.93 13.76 -12.31
C GLN A 311 -10.95 14.72 -13.51
N LEU A 312 -12.15 15.02 -13.98
CA LEU A 312 -12.41 16.01 -15.02
C LEU A 312 -12.85 17.31 -14.37
N ASP A 313 -11.86 18.13 -14.00
CA ASP A 313 -12.06 19.49 -13.50
C ASP A 313 -11.11 20.42 -14.23
N THR A 314 -11.67 21.27 -15.09
CA THR A 314 -10.90 22.17 -15.94
C THR A 314 -10.13 23.27 -15.21
N ARG A 315 -10.41 23.49 -13.92
CA ARG A 315 -9.70 24.47 -13.10
C ARG A 315 -8.44 23.89 -12.46
N ASN A 316 -8.51 22.62 -12.04
CA ASN A 316 -7.48 22.03 -11.19
C ASN A 316 -6.88 20.73 -11.75
N HIS A 317 -7.52 20.02 -12.67
CA HIS A 317 -7.03 18.73 -13.15
C HIS A 317 -6.69 18.78 -14.64
N VAL A 318 -5.49 18.31 -14.97
CA VAL A 318 -4.94 18.38 -16.32
C VAL A 318 -4.56 16.98 -16.77
N LEU A 319 -5.20 16.49 -17.83
CA LEU A 319 -4.77 15.29 -18.53
C LEU A 319 -3.85 15.67 -19.69
N GLU A 320 -2.64 15.12 -19.71
CA GLU A 320 -1.69 15.24 -20.82
C GLU A 320 -1.37 13.85 -21.37
N ILE A 321 -1.52 13.66 -22.69
CA ILE A 321 -1.15 12.42 -23.37
C ILE A 321 -0.05 12.76 -24.37
N GLY A 322 1.11 12.10 -24.23
CA GLY A 322 2.32 12.48 -24.95
C GLY A 322 2.74 13.91 -24.59
N ASN A 323 2.59 14.83 -25.54
CA ASN A 323 2.87 16.27 -25.36
C ASN A 323 1.63 17.14 -25.62
N THR A 324 0.42 16.57 -25.54
CA THR A 324 -0.84 17.28 -25.80
C THR A 324 -1.71 17.31 -24.55
N ILE A 325 -2.07 18.51 -24.12
CA ILE A 325 -3.04 18.72 -23.05
C ILE A 325 -4.45 18.51 -23.60
N ILE A 326 -5.21 17.62 -22.99
CA ILE A 326 -6.59 17.31 -23.36
C ILE A 326 -7.51 18.37 -22.76
N LYS A 327 -8.28 19.04 -23.62
CA LYS A 327 -9.25 20.09 -23.28
C LYS A 327 -10.57 19.84 -24.01
N ALA A 328 -11.62 20.58 -23.64
CA ALA A 328 -12.89 20.51 -24.34
C ALA A 328 -12.69 20.93 -25.81
N GLY A 329 -13.11 20.06 -26.74
CA GLY A 329 -12.89 20.28 -28.17
C GLY A 329 -11.55 19.79 -28.73
N THR A 330 -10.64 19.23 -27.91
CA THR A 330 -9.43 18.57 -28.40
C THR A 330 -9.80 17.47 -29.41
N ARG A 331 -9.17 17.52 -30.58
CA ARG A 331 -9.27 16.49 -31.62
C ARG A 331 -8.24 15.40 -31.32
N ALA A 332 -8.66 14.15 -31.43
CA ALA A 332 -7.73 13.03 -31.30
C ALA A 332 -6.79 12.99 -32.51
N SER A 333 -5.54 12.62 -32.24
CA SER A 333 -4.54 12.27 -33.24
C SER A 333 -3.90 10.95 -32.82
N PRO A 334 -3.19 10.23 -33.71
CA PRO A 334 -2.51 8.99 -33.34
C PRO A 334 -1.55 9.13 -32.15
N ARG A 335 -1.00 10.34 -31.92
CA ARG A 335 -0.09 10.64 -30.80
C ARG A 335 -0.80 10.86 -29.46
N THR A 336 -2.11 11.10 -29.46
CA THR A 336 -2.92 11.32 -28.27
C THR A 336 -3.86 10.15 -27.98
N MET A 337 -3.77 9.08 -28.78
CA MET A 337 -4.60 7.89 -28.63
C MET A 337 -3.88 6.85 -27.78
N VAL A 338 -4.52 6.42 -26.71
CA VAL A 338 -4.10 5.30 -25.88
C VAL A 338 -5.07 4.16 -26.16
N THR A 339 -4.72 3.32 -27.12
CA THR A 339 -5.57 2.22 -27.61
C THR A 339 -5.60 1.00 -26.69
N SER A 340 -4.70 0.93 -25.71
CA SER A 340 -4.60 -0.20 -24.78
C SER A 340 -5.69 -0.20 -23.70
N VAL A 341 -6.27 0.98 -23.39
CA VAL A 341 -7.22 1.14 -22.29
C VAL A 341 -8.61 0.62 -22.70
N THR A 342 -9.10 -0.36 -21.95
CA THR A 342 -10.43 -0.99 -22.11
C THR A 342 -11.39 -0.58 -21.01
N VAL A 343 -10.88 -0.24 -19.82
CA VAL A 343 -11.69 0.22 -18.68
C VAL A 343 -11.27 1.62 -18.30
N LEU A 344 -12.22 2.56 -18.38
CA LEU A 344 -12.01 3.96 -18.01
C LEU A 344 -13.00 4.34 -16.91
N ALA A 345 -12.50 4.88 -15.79
CA ALA A 345 -13.35 5.49 -14.77
C ALA A 345 -13.06 7.00 -14.67
N LEU A 346 -14.11 7.81 -14.78
CA LEU A 346 -14.05 9.26 -14.75
C LEU A 346 -14.80 9.79 -13.54
N GLU A 347 -14.27 10.84 -12.92
CA GLU A 347 -14.95 11.59 -11.88
C GLU A 347 -15.33 12.97 -12.43
N VAL A 348 -16.64 13.27 -12.49
CA VAL A 348 -17.17 14.43 -13.25
C VAL A 348 -18.16 15.24 -12.42
N ARG A 349 -18.02 16.58 -12.48
CA ARG A 349 -18.99 17.55 -11.96
C ARG A 349 -19.97 17.97 -13.05
N PHE A 350 -21.11 17.29 -13.16
CA PHE A 350 -22.11 17.62 -14.20
C PHE A 350 -22.74 19.01 -14.03
N GLY A 351 -22.71 19.59 -12.83
CA GLY A 351 -23.12 20.99 -12.59
C GLY A 351 -22.22 22.03 -13.29
N VAL A 352 -21.02 21.63 -13.73
CA VAL A 352 -20.06 22.50 -14.42
C VAL A 352 -20.04 22.12 -15.91
N ARG A 353 -20.69 22.92 -16.75
CA ARG A 353 -20.87 22.63 -18.18
C ARG A 353 -19.56 22.37 -18.93
N ILE A 354 -18.48 23.04 -18.54
CA ILE A 354 -17.18 22.88 -19.19
C ILE A 354 -16.51 21.54 -18.85
N ASP A 355 -16.68 21.05 -17.62
CA ASP A 355 -16.16 19.75 -17.17
C ASP A 355 -16.90 18.61 -17.89
N ALA A 356 -18.23 18.70 -18.00
CA ALA A 356 -19.03 17.74 -18.77
C ALA A 356 -18.64 17.70 -20.27
N LYS A 357 -18.26 18.84 -20.85
CA LYS A 357 -17.77 18.93 -22.25
C LYS A 357 -16.39 18.31 -22.46
N MET A 358 -15.65 17.97 -21.41
CA MET A 358 -14.39 17.24 -21.52
C MET A 358 -14.59 15.77 -21.87
N ILE A 359 -15.71 15.16 -21.45
CA ILE A 359 -15.96 13.71 -21.61
C ILE A 359 -15.75 13.27 -23.07
N PRO A 360 -16.35 13.92 -24.10
CA PRO A 360 -16.15 13.48 -25.48
C PRO A 360 -14.70 13.65 -25.95
N SER A 361 -13.98 14.68 -25.50
CA SER A 361 -12.55 14.85 -25.83
C SER A 361 -11.70 13.73 -25.25
N VAL A 362 -11.96 13.35 -23.99
CA VAL A 362 -11.27 12.28 -23.29
C VAL A 362 -11.56 10.94 -23.96
N LEU A 363 -12.83 10.62 -24.22
CA LEU A 363 -13.22 9.36 -24.88
C LEU A 363 -12.60 9.20 -26.27
N ARG A 364 -12.45 10.28 -27.04
CA ARG A 364 -11.73 10.20 -28.34
C ARG A 364 -10.26 9.80 -28.20
N CYS A 365 -9.64 10.01 -27.05
CA CYS A 365 -8.26 9.60 -26.77
C CYS A 365 -8.18 8.11 -26.38
N PHE A 366 -9.29 7.48 -26.01
CA PHE A 366 -9.34 6.08 -25.58
C PHE A 366 -10.36 5.31 -26.44
N PRO A 367 -10.02 5.00 -27.71
CA PRO A 367 -10.97 4.48 -28.70
C PRO A 367 -11.48 3.07 -28.40
N ASN A 368 -10.76 2.28 -27.60
CA ASN A 368 -11.05 0.87 -27.32
C ASN A 368 -11.68 0.67 -25.93
N VAL A 369 -12.24 1.72 -25.33
CA VAL A 369 -12.93 1.61 -24.03
C VAL A 369 -14.20 0.78 -24.20
N GLU A 370 -14.25 -0.34 -23.50
CA GLU A 370 -15.40 -1.25 -23.44
C GLU A 370 -16.28 -0.95 -22.24
N THR A 371 -15.66 -0.56 -21.12
CA THR A 371 -16.37 -0.24 -19.87
C THR A 371 -16.04 1.18 -19.41
N LEU A 372 -17.07 2.01 -19.31
CA LEU A 372 -16.96 3.39 -18.80
C LEU A 372 -17.69 3.52 -17.46
N TYR A 373 -16.94 3.80 -16.39
CA TYR A 373 -17.50 4.17 -15.10
C TYR A 373 -17.53 5.68 -14.95
N ILE A 374 -18.65 6.23 -14.47
CA ILE A 374 -18.77 7.65 -14.17
C ILE A 374 -19.16 7.83 -12.71
N LYS A 375 -18.28 8.45 -11.95
CA LYS A 375 -18.57 8.93 -10.59
C LYS A 375 -19.00 10.38 -10.65
N VAL A 376 -20.22 10.66 -10.21
CA VAL A 376 -20.75 12.03 -10.15
C VAL A 376 -20.27 12.71 -8.88
N ARG A 377 -19.54 13.82 -9.00
CA ARG A 377 -19.27 14.70 -7.85
C ARG A 377 -20.40 15.71 -7.68
N PRO A 378 -21.04 15.78 -6.50
CA PRO A 378 -22.01 16.82 -6.21
C PRO A 378 -21.35 18.20 -6.20
N SER A 379 -22.06 19.23 -6.66
CA SER A 379 -21.56 20.62 -6.76
C SER A 379 -21.46 21.34 -5.41
N PHE A 380 -22.00 20.75 -4.35
CA PHE A 380 -21.86 21.19 -2.97
C PHE A 380 -21.51 19.96 -2.12
N SER A 381 -20.37 19.98 -1.43
CA SER A 381 -19.92 18.86 -0.61
C SER A 381 -20.13 19.13 0.88
N PHE A 382 -21.12 18.47 1.48
CA PHE A 382 -21.01 17.97 2.86
C PHE A 382 -21.71 16.61 2.91
N ARG A 383 -20.91 15.54 2.72
CA ARG A 383 -21.05 14.16 3.24
C ARG A 383 -20.33 13.19 2.32
N VAL A 384 -19.43 12.43 2.93
CA VAL A 384 -18.61 11.41 2.29
C VAL A 384 -19.48 10.19 2.01
N HIS A 385 -19.65 9.83 0.75
CA HIS A 385 -20.05 8.48 0.36
C HIS A 385 -18.82 7.81 -0.26
N LEU A 386 -18.42 6.69 0.33
CA LEU A 386 -17.41 5.80 -0.23
C LEU A 386 -17.91 5.34 -1.61
N PRO A 387 -17.20 5.64 -2.71
CA PRO A 387 -17.56 5.05 -3.99
C PRO A 387 -17.28 3.54 -3.94
N ILE A 388 -18.04 2.80 -4.74
CA ILE A 388 -17.78 1.40 -5.08
C ILE A 388 -16.29 1.27 -5.42
N ILE A 389 -15.53 0.67 -4.52
CA ILE A 389 -14.17 0.21 -4.79
C ILE A 389 -14.34 -0.81 -5.91
N ILE A 390 -13.75 -0.57 -7.09
CA ILE A 390 -13.58 -1.65 -8.07
C ILE A 390 -12.78 -2.73 -7.33
N PRO A 391 -13.37 -3.87 -6.95
CA PRO A 391 -12.75 -4.78 -6.02
C PRO A 391 -11.39 -5.23 -6.58
N TYR A 392 -10.37 -5.09 -5.74
CA TYR A 392 -9.10 -5.74 -5.93
C TYR A 392 -9.32 -7.24 -5.71
N TYR A 393 -9.40 -8.02 -6.79
CA TYR A 393 -9.12 -9.45 -6.74
C TYR A 393 -7.67 -9.62 -7.19
N PRO A 394 -6.69 -9.77 -6.26
CA PRO A 394 -5.40 -10.29 -6.65
C PRO A 394 -5.64 -11.74 -7.07
N ASN A 395 -5.30 -12.05 -8.31
CA ASN A 395 -5.12 -13.40 -8.84
C ASN A 395 -5.51 -14.53 -7.87
N SER A 396 -6.72 -15.04 -8.03
CA SER A 396 -7.02 -16.42 -7.68
C SER A 396 -6.10 -17.29 -8.54
N TYR A 397 -4.89 -17.55 -8.05
CA TYR A 397 -4.16 -18.73 -8.46
C TYR A 397 -5.04 -19.92 -8.11
N GLN A 398 -5.69 -20.43 -9.14
CA GLN A 398 -6.30 -21.74 -9.14
C GLN A 398 -5.20 -22.72 -8.73
N TYR A 399 -5.24 -23.18 -7.47
CA TYR A 399 -4.72 -24.49 -7.14
C TYR A 399 -5.77 -25.47 -7.64
N SER A 400 -5.56 -25.96 -8.87
CA SER A 400 -6.07 -27.25 -9.33
C SER A 400 -5.31 -28.38 -8.65
#